data_AF-A0A432KJ45-F1
#
_entry.id   AF-A0A432KJ45-F1
#
_cell.length_a   1.000
_cell.length_b   1.000
_cell.length_c   1.000
_cell.angle_alpha   90.00
_cell.angle_beta   90.00
_cell.angle_gamma   90.00
#
_symmetry.space_group_name_H-M   'P 1'
#
loop_
_entity.id
_entity.type
_entity.pdbx_description
1 polymer ?
#
loop_
_entity_poly.entity_id
_entity_poly.type
_entity_poly.pdbx_seq_one_letter_code
_entity_poly.pdbx_strand_id
1 'polypeptide(L)'
;MPKNVDGVDKNEYQYHLKDHLGNVRTTFAVRDDDYQTGFETVENPYFDNYDQITRLANFMKKSGSYSHRLTGGGTDIVGLMKTLYVSKGDKISAEVYGKYLDAQFTDEGVNGAALINALVTMLGGGTITGEGTIVQNNLNTDFISAAMADDGQESSPKAYLNYILLDKNFNYLYSGFDRLGSSAADPGDGTGTHQRLSFEEILVQEDGYLMVFLSNESDQSVEVFWDDFRVDHHYNAVLQADDYYPFGLTFNSYQRSYSKANNFKYNGMEEDEETKWYFPEEFRTYDPSLGRFMQIDPVIKSHESPYAWNTNNPILYPDPLGSDSTQRANAVAQAKKFVDEKKAGNQYEMGGKGAPGEKVDCSGLVSNCVKSGGESDPNHGDESSGVLNIESN
;
A
#
# COMPACT_ATOMS: atom_id res chain seq x y z
N MET A 1 5.38 0.48 9.01
CA MET A 1 4.83 1.57 9.84
C MET A 1 3.40 1.77 9.38
N PRO A 2 2.42 1.83 10.29
CA PRO A 2 1.03 2.06 9.91
C PRO A 2 0.95 3.42 9.22
N LYS A 3 0.31 3.47 8.04
CA LYS A 3 -0.06 4.72 7.41
C LYS A 3 -1.48 5.04 7.86
N ASN A 4 -1.65 6.27 8.32
CA ASN A 4 -2.93 6.84 8.66
C ASN A 4 -3.70 7.03 7.35
N VAL A 5 -4.58 6.08 7.03
CA VAL A 5 -5.58 6.21 5.98
C VAL A 5 -6.91 6.22 6.70
N ASP A 6 -7.67 7.31 6.56
CA ASP A 6 -8.99 7.51 7.18
C ASP A 6 -9.01 7.47 8.73
N GLY A 7 -7.92 7.90 9.40
CA GLY A 7 -7.91 8.06 10.85
C GLY A 7 -7.75 6.77 11.67
N VAL A 8 -7.51 5.63 11.02
CA VAL A 8 -7.32 4.33 11.70
C VAL A 8 -5.99 3.70 11.29
N ASP A 9 -5.08 3.55 12.25
CA ASP A 9 -3.82 2.82 12.07
C ASP A 9 -4.11 1.31 11.91
N LYS A 10 -4.19 0.84 10.66
CA LYS A 10 -4.18 -0.60 10.37
C LYS A 10 -2.74 -1.06 10.16
N ASN A 11 -2.33 -2.08 10.91
CA ASN A 11 -1.06 -2.76 10.67
C ASN A 11 -1.20 -3.62 9.40
N GLU A 12 -0.41 -3.31 8.39
CA GLU A 12 -0.37 -4.04 7.12
C GLU A 12 0.89 -4.89 7.03
N TYR A 13 0.74 -6.17 6.69
CA TYR A 13 1.87 -7.04 6.36
C TYR A 13 2.28 -6.82 4.90
N GLN A 14 3.55 -6.55 4.69
CA GLN A 14 4.15 -6.47 3.36
C GLN A 14 4.98 -7.72 3.10
N TYR A 15 4.88 -8.24 1.89
CA TYR A 15 5.61 -9.39 1.40
C TYR A 15 6.54 -8.95 0.29
N HIS A 16 7.74 -9.54 0.24
CA HIS A 16 8.77 -9.19 -0.73
C HIS A 16 9.14 -10.41 -1.57
N LEU A 17 8.91 -10.33 -2.88
CA LEU A 17 9.42 -11.28 -3.85
C LEU A 17 10.88 -10.95 -4.15
N LYS A 18 11.78 -11.88 -3.81
CA LYS A 18 13.21 -11.75 -4.06
C LYS A 18 13.65 -12.67 -5.19
N ASP A 19 14.65 -12.24 -5.96
CA ASP A 19 15.35 -13.14 -6.86
C ASP A 19 16.42 -13.97 -6.14
N HIS A 20 17.13 -14.83 -6.89
CA HIS A 20 18.18 -15.71 -6.35
C HIS A 20 19.39 -14.97 -5.74
N LEU A 21 19.59 -13.70 -6.09
CA LEU A 21 20.65 -12.84 -5.55
C LEU A 21 20.18 -12.05 -4.32
N GLY A 22 18.89 -12.15 -3.98
CA GLY A 22 18.28 -11.42 -2.86
C GLY A 22 17.75 -10.04 -3.24
N ASN A 23 17.76 -9.66 -4.53
CA ASN A 23 17.18 -8.39 -4.97
C ASN A 23 15.67 -8.41 -4.77
N VAL A 24 15.11 -7.39 -4.12
CA VAL A 24 13.66 -7.25 -3.99
C VAL A 24 13.07 -6.78 -5.31
N ARG A 25 12.37 -7.67 -6.02
CA ARG A 25 11.75 -7.38 -7.32
C ARG A 25 10.35 -6.79 -7.19
N THR A 26 9.60 -7.24 -6.20
CA THR A 26 8.23 -6.81 -5.98
C THR A 26 7.91 -6.83 -4.50
N THR A 27 7.35 -5.73 -4.00
CA THR A 27 6.73 -5.65 -2.68
C THR A 27 5.23 -5.59 -2.88
N PHE A 28 4.51 -6.46 -2.19
CA PHE A 28 3.06 -6.54 -2.28
C PHE A 28 2.43 -6.71 -0.90
N ALA A 29 1.20 -6.23 -0.77
CA ALA A 29 0.37 -6.40 0.41
C ALA A 29 -1.08 -6.63 -0.03
N VAL A 30 -1.84 -7.36 0.78
CA VAL A 30 -3.27 -7.54 0.54
C VAL A 30 -4.00 -6.66 1.51
N ARG A 31 -4.77 -5.72 0.97
CA ARG A 31 -5.59 -4.80 1.73
C ARG A 31 -6.93 -4.65 1.04
N ASP A 32 -7.98 -4.85 1.82
CA ASP A 32 -9.35 -4.56 1.45
C ASP A 32 -9.93 -3.69 2.57
N ASP A 33 -10.58 -2.59 2.19
CA ASP A 33 -11.31 -1.74 3.11
C ASP A 33 -12.80 -1.78 2.77
N ASP A 34 -13.63 -1.93 3.79
CA ASP A 34 -15.09 -1.97 3.70
C ASP A 34 -15.65 -0.80 4.50
N TYR A 35 -16.44 0.03 3.84
CA TYR A 35 -17.10 1.19 4.41
C TYR A 35 -18.60 1.00 4.28
N GLN A 36 -19.32 0.98 5.40
CA GLN A 36 -20.76 0.72 5.41
C GLN A 36 -21.51 1.56 6.44
N THR A 37 -22.78 1.82 6.14
CA THR A 37 -23.72 2.43 7.08
C THR A 37 -25.15 2.00 6.79
N GLY A 38 -25.84 1.52 7.82
CA GLY A 38 -27.30 1.34 7.83
C GLY A 38 -28.03 2.49 8.51
N PHE A 39 -27.38 3.66 8.65
CA PHE A 39 -27.96 4.87 9.23
C PHE A 39 -28.42 4.80 10.71
N GLU A 40 -28.09 3.74 11.43
CA GLU A 40 -28.52 3.56 12.83
C GLU A 40 -27.80 4.49 13.82
N THR A 41 -26.64 5.03 13.45
CA THR A 41 -25.88 6.00 14.25
C THR A 41 -26.04 7.42 13.72
N VAL A 42 -25.92 8.40 14.62
CA VAL A 42 -25.96 9.84 14.30
C VAL A 42 -24.67 10.33 13.63
N GLU A 43 -23.59 9.56 13.76
CA GLU A 43 -22.26 9.86 13.22
C GLU A 43 -21.68 8.59 12.59
N ASN A 44 -20.91 8.76 11.52
CA ASN A 44 -20.10 7.72 10.92
C ASN A 44 -18.78 8.34 10.46
N PRO A 45 -17.62 7.86 10.91
CA PRO A 45 -16.33 8.47 10.60
C PRO A 45 -15.86 8.21 9.16
N TYR A 46 -16.51 7.29 8.45
CA TYR A 46 -16.04 6.83 7.14
C TYR A 46 -16.60 7.63 5.99
N PHE A 47 -17.81 8.18 6.11
CA PHE A 47 -18.50 8.86 5.01
C PHE A 47 -18.47 10.37 5.19
N ASP A 48 -18.38 11.08 4.07
CA ASP A 48 -18.29 12.52 4.02
C ASP A 48 -19.66 13.16 4.34
N ASN A 49 -19.64 14.20 5.18
CA ASN A 49 -20.81 15.03 5.53
C ASN A 49 -22.00 14.23 6.08
N TYR A 50 -21.71 13.14 6.79
CA TYR A 50 -22.71 12.26 7.39
C TYR A 50 -23.63 13.01 8.38
N ASP A 51 -23.14 14.06 9.03
CA ASP A 51 -23.88 14.92 9.96
C ASP A 51 -24.88 15.86 9.26
N GLN A 52 -24.70 16.12 7.97
CA GLN A 52 -25.56 17.01 7.17
C GLN A 52 -26.73 16.28 6.51
N ILE A 53 -26.73 14.95 6.52
CA ILE A 53 -27.76 14.17 5.84
C ILE A 53 -29.11 14.22 6.59
N THR A 54 -30.20 14.20 5.84
CA THR A 54 -31.53 13.99 6.43
C THR A 54 -31.70 12.52 6.80
N ARG A 55 -31.54 12.20 8.08
CA ARG A 55 -31.73 10.86 8.67
C ARG A 55 -33.06 10.78 9.41
N LEU A 56 -33.93 9.84 9.04
CA LEU A 56 -35.28 9.74 9.59
C LEU A 56 -35.58 8.35 10.10
N ALA A 57 -36.22 8.24 11.26
CA ALA A 57 -36.89 7.00 11.65
C ALA A 57 -38.21 6.90 10.88
N ASN A 58 -38.40 5.86 10.07
CA ASN A 58 -39.53 5.79 9.15
C ASN A 58 -39.97 4.34 8.86
N PHE A 59 -40.95 4.14 7.99
CA PHE A 59 -41.36 2.80 7.55
C PHE A 59 -40.71 2.35 6.24
N MET A 60 -40.05 3.27 5.54
CA MET A 60 -39.39 3.14 4.25
C MET A 60 -37.94 2.61 4.33
N LYS A 61 -37.37 2.43 5.53
CA LYS A 61 -36.07 1.75 5.75
C LYS A 61 -36.07 0.30 5.28
N LYS A 62 -34.91 -0.19 4.87
CA LYS A 62 -34.65 -1.57 4.46
C LYS A 62 -34.36 -2.45 5.68
N SER A 63 -33.55 -1.94 6.58
CA SER A 63 -33.08 -2.60 7.80
C SER A 63 -33.15 -1.61 8.97
N GLY A 64 -32.99 -2.11 10.20
CA GLY A 64 -32.96 -1.23 11.38
C GLY A 64 -34.20 -0.35 11.56
N SER A 65 -33.97 0.90 11.94
CA SER A 65 -35.00 1.90 12.26
C SER A 65 -34.89 3.17 11.41
N TYR A 66 -33.70 3.48 10.90
CA TYR A 66 -33.40 4.74 10.24
C TYR A 66 -33.09 4.54 8.76
N SER A 67 -33.34 5.56 7.95
CA SER A 67 -32.83 5.62 6.59
C SER A 67 -32.52 7.06 6.20
N HIS A 68 -31.74 7.24 5.15
CA HIS A 68 -31.42 8.55 4.58
C HIS A 68 -32.47 8.96 3.55
N ARG A 69 -32.96 10.19 3.62
CA ARG A 69 -33.97 10.72 2.68
C ARG A 69 -33.40 11.83 1.80
N LEU A 70 -33.70 11.76 0.50
CA LEU A 70 -33.51 12.84 -0.48
C LEU A 70 -34.83 13.22 -1.15
N THR A 71 -35.05 14.51 -1.39
CA THR A 71 -36.33 15.01 -1.94
C THR A 71 -36.20 15.57 -3.37
N GLY A 72 -34.97 15.73 -3.86
CA GLY A 72 -34.69 16.26 -5.21
C GLY A 72 -34.77 17.78 -5.34
N GLY A 73 -35.20 18.48 -4.29
CA GLY A 73 -35.32 19.94 -4.27
C GLY A 73 -34.36 20.64 -3.32
N GLY A 74 -33.95 21.86 -3.67
CA GLY A 74 -33.14 22.71 -2.80
C GLY A 74 -31.74 22.14 -2.55
N THR A 75 -31.40 21.90 -1.27
CA THR A 75 -30.12 21.31 -0.85
C THR A 75 -30.16 19.77 -0.74
N ASP A 76 -31.33 19.15 -0.86
CA ASP A 76 -31.55 17.69 -0.72
C ASP A 76 -31.45 16.96 -2.08
N ILE A 77 -30.55 17.42 -2.95
CA ILE A 77 -30.25 16.82 -4.26
C ILE A 77 -29.16 15.76 -4.11
N VAL A 78 -28.09 16.08 -3.40
CA VAL A 78 -26.95 15.17 -3.16
C VAL A 78 -27.01 14.70 -1.72
N GLY A 79 -26.90 13.40 -1.53
CA GLY A 79 -26.93 12.75 -0.23
C GLY A 79 -25.56 12.34 0.27
N LEU A 80 -25.56 11.24 1.01
CA LEU A 80 -24.34 10.67 1.56
C LEU A 80 -23.30 10.37 0.47
N MET A 81 -22.02 10.57 0.81
CA MET A 81 -20.90 10.43 -0.10
C MET A 81 -19.72 9.72 0.58
N LYS A 82 -18.92 9.02 -0.22
CA LYS A 82 -17.59 8.55 0.15
C LYS A 82 -16.59 8.99 -0.91
N THR A 83 -15.58 9.73 -0.48
CA THR A 83 -14.39 10.03 -1.29
C THR A 83 -13.27 9.07 -0.93
N LEU A 84 -12.65 8.47 -1.95
CA LEU A 84 -11.53 7.55 -1.84
C LEU A 84 -10.37 8.07 -2.68
N TYR A 85 -9.17 8.07 -2.11
CA TYR A 85 -7.98 8.12 -2.93
C TYR A 85 -7.75 6.73 -3.56
N VAL A 86 -7.57 6.69 -4.88
CA VAL A 86 -7.41 5.43 -5.64
C VAL A 86 -6.17 5.46 -6.52
N SER A 87 -5.57 4.29 -6.72
CA SER A 87 -4.43 4.10 -7.63
C SER A 87 -4.80 3.19 -8.79
N LYS A 88 -4.07 3.31 -9.89
CA LYS A 88 -4.21 2.42 -11.05
C LYS A 88 -4.22 0.94 -10.65
N GLY A 89 -5.22 0.22 -11.13
CA GLY A 89 -5.45 -1.21 -10.86
C GLY A 89 -6.28 -1.51 -9.62
N ASP A 90 -6.64 -0.51 -8.82
CA ASP A 90 -7.63 -0.67 -7.75
C ASP A 90 -8.99 -1.03 -8.32
N LYS A 91 -9.74 -1.78 -7.53
CA LYS A 91 -11.11 -2.17 -7.83
C LYS A 91 -12.02 -1.69 -6.71
N ILE A 92 -13.13 -1.10 -7.09
CA ILE A 92 -14.12 -0.60 -6.13
C ILE A 92 -15.45 -1.23 -6.44
N SER A 93 -16.16 -1.67 -5.42
CA SER A 93 -17.57 -2.01 -5.53
C SER A 93 -18.39 -1.10 -4.61
N ALA A 94 -19.61 -0.79 -5.02
CA ALA A 94 -20.50 0.05 -4.24
C ALA A 94 -21.93 -0.46 -4.39
N GLU A 95 -22.69 -0.43 -3.31
CA GLU A 95 -24.09 -0.82 -3.32
C GLU A 95 -24.92 0.00 -2.34
N VAL A 96 -26.20 0.17 -2.67
CA VAL A 96 -27.19 0.81 -1.80
C VAL A 96 -28.56 0.23 -2.10
N TYR A 97 -29.46 0.27 -1.11
CA TYR A 97 -30.86 -0.09 -1.30
C TYR A 97 -31.71 1.17 -1.31
N GLY A 98 -32.45 1.38 -2.39
CA GLY A 98 -33.32 2.54 -2.57
C GLY A 98 -34.79 2.16 -2.70
N LYS A 99 -35.65 3.06 -2.26
CA LYS A 99 -37.10 2.97 -2.37
C LYS A 99 -37.69 4.38 -2.43
N TYR A 100 -38.76 4.60 -3.18
CA TYR A 100 -39.40 5.92 -3.27
C TYR A 100 -40.91 5.85 -3.08
N LEU A 101 -41.53 6.97 -2.70
CA LEU A 101 -42.98 7.08 -2.62
C LEU A 101 -43.57 7.15 -4.05
N ASP A 102 -44.47 6.23 -4.37
CA ASP A 102 -45.15 6.14 -5.66
C ASP A 102 -46.06 7.35 -5.89
N ALA A 103 -45.45 8.41 -6.43
CA ALA A 103 -46.14 9.54 -7.02
C ALA A 103 -46.16 9.34 -8.54
N GLN A 104 -47.30 9.64 -9.17
CA GLN A 104 -47.45 9.58 -10.64
C GLN A 104 -46.37 10.43 -11.31
N PHE A 105 -45.30 9.79 -11.79
CA PHE A 105 -44.10 10.46 -12.32
C PHE A 105 -44.23 10.72 -13.81
N THR A 106 -43.85 11.92 -14.24
CA THR A 106 -43.47 12.18 -15.63
C THR A 106 -41.95 12.20 -15.73
N ASP A 107 -41.42 11.58 -16.79
CA ASP A 107 -39.98 11.60 -17.06
C ASP A 107 -39.57 13.03 -17.43
N GLU A 108 -38.71 13.63 -16.60
CA GLU A 108 -38.21 14.99 -16.78
C GLU A 108 -36.69 14.97 -16.96
N GLY A 109 -36.16 15.99 -17.63
CA GLY A 109 -34.71 16.13 -17.84
C GLY A 109 -33.95 16.43 -16.54
N VAL A 110 -32.71 15.95 -16.47
CA VAL A 110 -31.78 16.23 -15.35
C VAL A 110 -31.25 17.67 -15.43
N ASN A 111 -31.15 18.37 -14.30
CA ASN A 111 -30.49 19.68 -14.22
C ASN A 111 -29.04 19.53 -13.72
N GLY A 112 -28.10 19.25 -14.63
CA GLY A 112 -26.70 19.01 -14.27
C GLY A 112 -26.00 20.19 -13.56
N ALA A 113 -26.43 21.43 -13.82
CA ALA A 113 -25.90 22.59 -13.11
C ALA A 113 -26.33 22.63 -11.63
N ALA A 114 -27.57 22.22 -11.33
CA ALA A 114 -28.05 22.09 -9.96
C ALA A 114 -27.32 20.96 -9.21
N LEU A 115 -27.07 19.82 -9.88
CA LEU A 115 -26.31 18.71 -9.33
C LEU A 115 -24.88 19.14 -8.91
N ILE A 116 -24.14 19.80 -9.81
CA ILE A 116 -22.76 20.26 -9.49
C ILE A 116 -22.77 21.23 -8.32
N ASN A 117 -23.72 22.18 -8.29
CA ASN A 117 -23.84 23.13 -7.19
C ASN A 117 -24.11 22.41 -5.85
N ALA A 118 -25.00 21.42 -5.84
CA ALA A 118 -25.30 20.64 -4.64
C ALA A 118 -24.10 19.79 -4.19
N LEU A 119 -23.39 19.15 -5.13
CA LEU A 119 -22.18 18.36 -4.88
C LEU A 119 -21.08 19.17 -4.20
N VAL A 120 -20.78 20.36 -4.75
CA VAL A 120 -19.76 21.27 -4.20
C VAL A 120 -20.20 21.83 -2.84
N THR A 121 -21.49 22.11 -2.66
CA THR A 121 -22.03 22.58 -1.36
C THR A 121 -21.87 21.52 -0.28
N MET A 122 -22.21 20.27 -0.59
CA MET A 122 -22.08 19.14 0.34
C MET A 122 -20.64 18.95 0.79
N LEU A 123 -19.65 19.08 -0.10
CA LEU A 123 -18.21 19.04 0.24
C LEU A 123 -17.70 20.28 1.02
N GLY A 124 -18.54 20.98 1.78
CA GLY A 124 -18.15 22.15 2.57
C GLY A 124 -17.57 23.30 1.73
N GLY A 125 -18.12 23.52 0.52
CA GLY A 125 -17.60 24.50 -0.44
C GLY A 125 -16.53 23.94 -1.39
N GLY A 126 -16.59 22.64 -1.66
CA GLY A 126 -15.75 21.94 -2.63
C GLY A 126 -14.46 21.39 -2.06
N THR A 127 -14.25 21.34 -0.74
CA THR A 127 -13.00 20.81 -0.18
C THR A 127 -13.15 19.32 0.11
N ILE A 128 -12.37 18.48 -0.59
CA ILE A 128 -12.14 17.10 -0.14
C ILE A 128 -11.24 17.17 1.09
N THR A 129 -11.76 16.70 2.21
CA THR A 129 -11.10 16.81 3.53
C THR A 129 -9.68 16.26 3.47
N GLY A 130 -8.70 17.12 3.75
CA GLY A 130 -7.29 16.75 3.84
C GLY A 130 -6.49 16.79 2.53
N GLU A 131 -7.13 16.92 1.36
CA GLU A 131 -6.47 16.74 0.05
C GLU A 131 -6.53 17.98 -0.85
N GLY A 132 -7.64 18.73 -0.87
CA GLY A 132 -7.73 19.97 -1.66
C GLY A 132 -9.15 20.37 -2.08
N THR A 133 -9.27 21.50 -2.79
CA THR A 133 -10.56 22.02 -3.29
C THR A 133 -10.85 21.58 -4.73
N ILE A 134 -11.96 20.86 -4.92
CA ILE A 134 -12.71 20.80 -6.18
C ILE A 134 -13.33 22.18 -6.42
N VAL A 135 -12.88 22.84 -7.48
CA VAL A 135 -13.52 24.05 -7.99
C VAL A 135 -14.54 23.63 -9.05
N GLN A 136 -15.70 24.29 -9.14
CA GLN A 136 -16.75 23.98 -10.12
C GLN A 136 -16.24 23.82 -11.57
N ASN A 137 -15.17 24.54 -11.93
CA ASN A 137 -14.55 24.46 -13.24
C ASN A 137 -13.93 23.09 -13.58
N ASN A 138 -13.64 22.27 -12.56
CA ASN A 138 -13.03 20.96 -12.73
C ASN A 138 -14.06 19.88 -13.13
N LEU A 139 -15.34 20.12 -12.86
CA LEU A 139 -16.47 19.32 -13.29
C LEU A 139 -17.15 20.02 -14.48
N ASN A 140 -16.58 19.82 -15.67
CA ASN A 140 -16.92 20.53 -16.90
C ASN A 140 -18.22 20.00 -17.57
N THR A 141 -18.47 20.45 -18.80
CA THR A 141 -19.59 20.00 -19.65
C THR A 141 -19.61 18.49 -19.92
N ASP A 142 -18.47 17.79 -19.83
CA ASP A 142 -18.37 16.36 -20.10
C ASP A 142 -18.92 15.55 -18.92
N PHE A 143 -18.67 15.99 -17.67
CA PHE A 143 -19.36 15.43 -16.50
C PHE A 143 -20.86 15.65 -16.59
N ILE A 144 -21.30 16.87 -16.94
CA ILE A 144 -22.73 17.18 -17.12
C ILE A 144 -23.34 16.26 -18.19
N SER A 145 -22.67 16.07 -19.32
CA SER A 145 -23.17 15.22 -20.41
C SER A 145 -23.26 13.75 -20.01
N ALA A 146 -22.33 13.26 -19.18
CA ALA A 146 -22.35 11.90 -18.64
C ALA A 146 -23.41 11.70 -17.55
N ALA A 147 -23.57 12.68 -16.65
CA ALA A 147 -24.63 12.68 -15.62
C ALA A 147 -26.03 12.78 -16.24
N MET A 148 -26.16 13.46 -17.38
CA MET A 148 -27.41 13.63 -18.13
C MET A 148 -27.64 12.55 -19.21
N ALA A 149 -26.83 11.48 -19.25
CA ALA A 149 -26.91 10.45 -20.28
C ALA A 149 -28.04 9.43 -20.09
N ASP A 150 -28.83 9.54 -19.01
CA ASP A 150 -29.99 8.69 -18.75
C ASP A 150 -31.17 9.04 -19.68
N ASP A 151 -31.19 8.41 -20.85
CA ASP A 151 -32.21 8.55 -21.90
C ASP A 151 -33.38 7.54 -21.78
N GLY A 152 -33.37 6.73 -20.72
CA GLY A 152 -34.40 5.74 -20.43
C GLY A 152 -35.73 6.39 -20.03
N GLN A 153 -36.76 6.15 -20.84
CA GLN A 153 -38.16 6.49 -20.53
C GLN A 153 -38.68 5.57 -19.40
N GLU A 154 -38.35 5.92 -18.16
CA GLU A 154 -38.79 5.22 -16.96
C GLU A 154 -39.68 6.15 -16.12
N SER A 155 -40.85 5.66 -15.71
CA SER A 155 -41.79 6.37 -14.83
C SER A 155 -41.38 6.24 -13.35
N SER A 156 -40.12 6.57 -13.07
CA SER A 156 -39.49 6.52 -11.76
C SER A 156 -38.71 7.82 -11.51
N PRO A 157 -38.40 8.18 -10.26
CA PRO A 157 -37.54 9.33 -9.98
C PRO A 157 -36.18 9.20 -10.67
N LYS A 158 -35.59 10.35 -10.98
CA LYS A 158 -34.19 10.49 -11.42
C LYS A 158 -33.28 10.39 -10.20
N ALA A 159 -33.27 9.21 -9.57
CA ALA A 159 -32.56 8.95 -8.33
C ALA A 159 -31.52 7.85 -8.52
N TYR A 160 -30.28 8.13 -8.12
CA TYR A 160 -29.12 7.40 -8.60
C TYR A 160 -28.13 7.08 -7.48
N LEU A 161 -27.46 5.93 -7.65
CA LEU A 161 -26.13 5.69 -7.12
C LEU A 161 -25.13 6.13 -8.19
N ASN A 162 -24.25 7.08 -7.87
CA ASN A 162 -23.29 7.65 -8.81
C ASN A 162 -21.86 7.38 -8.36
N TYR A 163 -20.95 7.32 -9.34
CA TYR A 163 -19.54 7.54 -9.07
C TYR A 163 -18.90 8.51 -10.07
N ILE A 164 -17.88 9.24 -9.61
CA ILE A 164 -17.04 10.11 -10.43
C ILE A 164 -15.58 9.79 -10.12
N LEU A 165 -14.78 9.50 -11.14
CA LEU A 165 -13.34 9.45 -11.03
C LEU A 165 -12.72 10.76 -11.51
N LEU A 166 -11.85 11.32 -10.67
CA LEU A 166 -11.05 12.51 -10.93
C LEU A 166 -9.56 12.14 -10.95
N ASP A 167 -8.74 12.88 -11.69
CA ASP A 167 -7.28 12.76 -11.62
C ASP A 167 -6.71 13.39 -10.33
N LYS A 168 -5.38 13.33 -10.13
CA LYS A 168 -4.70 13.96 -8.97
C LYS A 168 -4.86 15.49 -8.89
N ASN A 169 -5.24 16.14 -10.00
CA ASN A 169 -5.48 17.57 -10.08
C ASN A 169 -6.99 17.90 -10.00
N PHE A 170 -7.82 16.92 -9.64
CA PHE A 170 -9.27 16.99 -9.54
C PHE A 170 -10.01 17.18 -10.88
N ASN A 171 -9.36 16.97 -12.03
CA ASN A 171 -10.04 17.02 -13.33
C ASN A 171 -10.86 15.74 -13.56
N TYR A 172 -12.03 15.90 -14.18
CA TYR A 172 -12.88 14.77 -14.56
C TYR A 172 -12.17 13.77 -15.49
N LEU A 173 -12.28 12.47 -15.16
CA LEU A 173 -11.84 11.36 -16.01
C LEU A 173 -13.04 10.60 -16.60
N TYR A 174 -13.83 9.95 -15.75
CA TYR A 174 -15.04 9.22 -16.16
C TYR A 174 -16.01 9.06 -14.98
N SER A 175 -17.27 8.79 -15.26
CA SER A 175 -18.32 8.53 -14.27
C SER A 175 -19.21 7.37 -14.69
N GLY A 176 -20.11 6.97 -13.78
CA GLY A 176 -21.18 6.04 -14.07
C GLY A 176 -22.31 6.21 -13.05
N PHE A 177 -23.48 5.72 -13.41
CA PHE A 177 -24.69 5.79 -12.58
C PHE A 177 -25.46 4.48 -12.67
N ASP A 178 -26.25 4.22 -11.63
CA ASP A 178 -27.30 3.20 -11.60
C ASP A 178 -28.56 3.87 -11.05
N ARG A 179 -29.72 3.66 -11.68
CA ARG A 179 -30.97 4.41 -11.40
C ARG A 179 -32.03 3.52 -10.78
N LEU A 180 -32.79 4.08 -9.84
CA LEU A 180 -34.01 3.43 -9.37
C LEU A 180 -35.05 3.33 -10.49
N GLY A 181 -35.52 2.11 -10.76
CA GLY A 181 -36.62 1.84 -11.65
C GLY A 181 -37.95 1.76 -10.91
N SER A 182 -39.02 1.52 -11.66
CA SER A 182 -40.38 1.35 -11.12
C SER A 182 -40.54 0.24 -10.07
N SER A 183 -39.60 -0.71 -10.01
CA SER A 183 -39.58 -1.78 -8.98
C SER A 183 -39.35 -1.28 -7.55
N ALA A 184 -38.83 -0.06 -7.40
CA ALA A 184 -38.55 0.57 -6.11
C ALA A 184 -39.72 1.42 -5.57
N ALA A 185 -40.86 1.44 -6.28
CA ALA A 185 -42.05 2.20 -5.89
C ALA A 185 -42.71 1.60 -4.65
N ASP A 186 -43.13 2.47 -3.72
CA ASP A 186 -43.88 2.11 -2.53
C ASP A 186 -45.17 2.92 -2.46
N PRO A 187 -46.32 2.31 -2.16
CA PRO A 187 -47.61 3.01 -2.08
C PRO A 187 -47.71 4.00 -0.89
N GLY A 188 -46.65 4.13 -0.09
CA GLY A 188 -46.56 5.03 1.06
C GLY A 188 -46.90 4.37 2.38
N ASP A 189 -46.86 3.04 2.44
CA ASP A 189 -47.08 2.23 3.64
C ASP A 189 -45.87 1.37 4.04
N GLY A 190 -44.79 1.39 3.24
CA GLY A 190 -43.56 0.63 3.48
C GLY A 190 -43.56 -0.79 2.94
N THR A 191 -44.65 -1.23 2.30
CA THR A 191 -44.79 -2.61 1.80
C THR A 191 -44.10 -2.86 0.46
N GLY A 192 -43.67 -1.80 -0.25
CA GLY A 192 -42.88 -1.90 -1.47
C GLY A 192 -41.56 -2.64 -1.26
N THR A 193 -40.91 -3.03 -2.34
CA THR A 193 -39.58 -3.65 -2.28
C THR A 193 -38.50 -2.62 -2.50
N HIS A 194 -37.43 -2.66 -1.70
CA HIS A 194 -36.22 -1.90 -2.03
C HIS A 194 -35.54 -2.51 -3.25
N GLN A 195 -35.12 -1.66 -4.17
CA GLN A 195 -34.24 -2.05 -5.26
C GLN A 195 -32.79 -1.87 -4.82
N ARG A 196 -31.96 -2.88 -5.09
CA ARG A 196 -30.51 -2.77 -4.96
C ARG A 196 -29.96 -2.05 -6.18
N LEU A 197 -29.22 -0.97 -5.96
CA LEU A 197 -28.36 -0.35 -6.97
C LEU A 197 -26.92 -0.73 -6.65
N SER A 198 -26.13 -1.02 -7.68
CA SER A 198 -24.78 -1.53 -7.45
C SER A 198 -23.83 -1.41 -8.63
N PHE A 199 -22.57 -1.15 -8.32
CA PHE A 199 -21.43 -1.37 -9.21
C PHE A 199 -20.62 -2.54 -8.69
N GLU A 200 -20.60 -3.64 -9.44
CA GLU A 200 -19.87 -4.86 -9.05
C GLU A 200 -18.34 -4.68 -9.15
N GLU A 201 -17.87 -3.92 -10.15
CA GLU A 201 -16.44 -3.63 -10.32
C GLU A 201 -16.21 -2.33 -11.09
N ILE A 202 -15.70 -1.30 -10.40
CA ILE A 202 -15.15 -0.07 -10.98
C ILE A 202 -13.63 -0.24 -11.04
N LEU A 203 -13.07 -0.36 -12.24
CA LEU A 203 -11.63 -0.53 -12.45
C LEU A 203 -10.91 0.81 -12.63
N VAL A 204 -10.03 1.15 -11.70
CA VAL A 204 -9.27 2.40 -11.71
C VAL A 204 -8.14 2.31 -12.73
N GLN A 205 -8.17 3.19 -13.74
CA GLN A 205 -7.18 3.18 -14.83
C GLN A 205 -6.00 4.12 -14.58
N GLU A 206 -6.23 5.16 -13.78
CA GLU A 206 -5.27 6.21 -13.45
C GLU A 206 -5.41 6.61 -11.99
N ASP A 207 -4.32 7.05 -11.38
CA ASP A 207 -4.32 7.50 -10.00
C ASP A 207 -5.12 8.79 -9.81
N GLY A 208 -5.91 8.88 -8.74
CA GLY A 208 -6.71 10.06 -8.45
C GLY A 208 -7.73 9.86 -7.34
N TYR A 209 -8.91 10.48 -7.47
CA TYR A 209 -9.95 10.46 -6.45
C TYR A 209 -11.24 9.88 -7.02
N LEU A 210 -11.77 8.84 -6.37
CA LEU A 210 -13.09 8.29 -6.66
C LEU A 210 -14.09 8.84 -5.66
N MET A 211 -15.16 9.45 -6.15
CA MET A 211 -16.29 9.88 -5.34
C MET A 211 -17.47 8.96 -5.64
N VAL A 212 -18.04 8.33 -4.62
CA VAL A 212 -19.28 7.56 -4.71
C VAL A 212 -20.35 8.27 -3.90
N PHE A 213 -21.49 8.58 -4.49
CA PHE A 213 -22.53 9.37 -3.83
C PHE A 213 -23.93 9.05 -4.31
N LEU A 214 -24.90 9.40 -3.48
CA LEU A 214 -26.33 9.28 -3.76
C LEU A 214 -26.87 10.60 -4.30
N SER A 215 -27.75 10.54 -5.29
CA SER A 215 -28.47 11.73 -5.76
C SER A 215 -29.96 11.47 -5.99
N ASN A 216 -30.74 12.53 -5.85
CA ASN A 216 -32.08 12.64 -6.38
C ASN A 216 -32.13 13.93 -7.20
N GLU A 217 -32.24 13.78 -8.51
CA GLU A 217 -32.15 14.86 -9.49
C GLU A 217 -33.51 15.13 -10.15
N SER A 218 -34.57 14.59 -9.56
CA SER A 218 -35.94 14.78 -10.01
C SER A 218 -36.36 16.24 -9.81
N ASP A 219 -36.83 16.90 -10.86
CA ASP A 219 -37.40 18.26 -10.77
C ASP A 219 -38.72 18.25 -9.97
N GLN A 220 -39.46 17.14 -10.03
CA GLN A 220 -40.59 16.89 -9.17
C GLN A 220 -40.12 16.44 -7.78
N SER A 221 -40.60 17.12 -6.74
CA SER A 221 -40.27 16.75 -5.36
C SER A 221 -40.89 15.40 -5.01
N VAL A 222 -40.05 14.37 -4.97
CA VAL A 222 -40.41 13.03 -4.51
C VAL A 222 -39.39 12.53 -3.51
N GLU A 223 -39.89 11.98 -2.42
CA GLU A 223 -39.07 11.43 -1.36
C GLU A 223 -38.52 10.06 -1.75
N VAL A 224 -37.19 9.97 -1.80
CA VAL A 224 -36.43 8.76 -2.01
C VAL A 224 -35.71 8.43 -0.71
N PHE A 225 -35.80 7.18 -0.30
CA PHE A 225 -35.21 6.65 0.92
C PHE A 225 -34.12 5.64 0.56
N TRP A 226 -32.94 5.86 1.12
CA TRP A 226 -31.73 5.07 0.93
C TRP A 226 -31.33 4.41 2.23
N ASP A 227 -30.91 3.16 2.14
CA ASP A 227 -30.49 2.37 3.29
C ASP A 227 -29.39 1.37 2.92
N ASP A 228 -28.68 0.88 3.94
CA ASP A 228 -27.57 -0.07 3.84
C ASP A 228 -26.55 0.34 2.75
N PHE A 229 -26.01 1.56 2.84
CA PHE A 229 -25.01 2.06 1.88
C PHE A 229 -23.64 1.48 2.18
N ARG A 230 -23.01 0.90 1.16
CA ARG A 230 -21.71 0.23 1.25
C ARG A 230 -20.79 0.56 0.09
N VAL A 231 -19.50 0.72 0.40
CA VAL A 231 -18.41 0.91 -0.56
C VAL A 231 -17.25 0.03 -0.12
N ASP A 232 -16.84 -0.91 -0.97
CA ASP A 232 -15.67 -1.75 -0.76
C ASP A 232 -14.53 -1.31 -1.69
N HIS A 233 -13.34 -1.07 -1.13
CA HIS A 233 -12.13 -0.73 -1.86
C HIS A 233 -11.14 -1.89 -1.79
N HIS A 234 -10.95 -2.53 -2.93
CA HIS A 234 -9.97 -3.59 -3.14
C HIS A 234 -8.69 -2.98 -3.74
N TYR A 235 -7.65 -2.93 -2.91
CA TYR A 235 -6.37 -2.37 -3.32
C TYR A 235 -5.63 -3.36 -4.23
N ASN A 236 -5.05 -2.87 -5.32
CA ASN A 236 -4.09 -3.65 -6.10
C ASN A 236 -2.94 -4.06 -5.17
N ALA A 237 -2.56 -5.34 -5.22
CA ALA A 237 -1.63 -5.91 -4.25
C ALA A 237 -0.21 -5.36 -4.39
N VAL A 238 0.21 -4.96 -5.60
CA VAL A 238 1.58 -4.50 -5.85
C VAL A 238 1.77 -3.09 -5.31
N LEU A 239 2.65 -2.93 -4.32
CA LEU A 239 2.99 -1.65 -3.71
C LEU A 239 4.23 -1.02 -4.35
N GLN A 240 5.23 -1.85 -4.65
CA GLN A 240 6.49 -1.42 -5.25
C GLN A 240 7.03 -2.52 -6.15
N ALA A 241 7.65 -2.17 -7.28
CA ALA A 241 8.36 -3.10 -8.14
C ALA A 241 9.62 -2.40 -8.68
N ASP A 242 10.76 -3.10 -8.63
CA ASP A 242 12.05 -2.55 -9.04
C ASP A 242 12.82 -3.57 -9.89
N ASP A 243 13.35 -3.10 -11.01
CA ASP A 243 14.28 -3.86 -11.84
C ASP A 243 15.68 -3.24 -11.81
N TYR A 244 16.68 -4.09 -11.60
CA TYR A 244 18.07 -3.69 -11.43
C TYR A 244 18.93 -4.07 -12.64
N TYR A 245 19.83 -3.15 -13.03
CA TYR A 245 21.01 -3.48 -13.79
C TYR A 245 21.92 -4.43 -12.99
N PRO A 246 22.90 -5.12 -13.63
CA PRO A 246 23.76 -6.08 -12.93
C PRO A 246 24.45 -5.52 -11.67
N PHE A 247 24.83 -4.24 -11.71
CA PHE A 247 25.49 -3.53 -10.61
C PHE A 247 24.51 -2.82 -9.65
N GLY A 248 23.21 -3.10 -9.74
CA GLY A 248 22.24 -2.65 -8.72
C GLY A 248 21.61 -1.28 -8.95
N LEU A 249 21.94 -0.60 -10.05
CA LEU A 249 21.23 0.61 -10.45
C LEU A 249 19.82 0.23 -10.94
N THR A 250 18.79 0.88 -10.40
CA THR A 250 17.40 0.64 -10.81
C THR A 250 17.13 1.27 -12.18
N PHE A 251 16.58 0.51 -13.12
CA PHE A 251 16.26 1.01 -14.47
C PHE A 251 14.76 1.07 -14.77
N ASN A 252 13.97 0.36 -13.98
CA ASN A 252 12.53 0.44 -13.98
C ASN A 252 12.07 0.38 -12.52
N SER A 253 11.21 1.31 -12.13
CA SER A 253 10.68 1.38 -10.78
C SER A 253 9.23 1.79 -10.81
N TYR A 254 8.44 1.16 -9.97
CA TYR A 254 7.06 1.50 -9.69
C TYR A 254 6.91 1.57 -8.18
N GLN A 255 6.28 2.62 -7.68
CA GLN A 255 5.89 2.74 -6.30
C GLN A 255 4.53 3.40 -6.21
N ARG A 256 3.61 2.78 -5.48
CA ARG A 256 2.30 3.34 -5.19
C ARG A 256 2.45 4.58 -4.32
N SER A 257 1.84 5.70 -4.73
CA SER A 257 1.98 7.02 -4.08
C SER A 257 1.68 7.01 -2.58
N TYR A 258 0.77 6.15 -2.12
CA TYR A 258 0.31 6.09 -0.73
C TYR A 258 0.92 4.92 0.02
N SER A 259 1.83 4.16 -0.57
CA SER A 259 2.59 3.11 0.12
C SER A 259 3.88 3.68 0.75
N LYS A 260 4.35 3.08 1.85
CA LYS A 260 5.70 3.41 2.35
C LYS A 260 6.70 2.68 1.46
N ALA A 261 7.71 3.40 0.97
CA ALA A 261 8.79 2.81 0.20
C ALA A 261 9.48 1.70 1.02
N ASN A 262 9.78 0.59 0.37
CA ASN A 262 10.70 -0.38 0.89
C ASN A 262 12.12 0.02 0.46
N ASN A 263 12.94 0.35 1.45
CA ASN A 263 14.32 0.80 1.23
C ASN A 263 15.28 -0.39 1.08
N PHE A 264 14.87 -1.61 1.45
CA PHE A 264 15.68 -2.82 1.21
C PHE A 264 15.48 -3.30 -0.24
N LYS A 265 16.49 -3.09 -1.09
CA LYS A 265 16.37 -3.26 -2.55
C LYS A 265 17.38 -4.26 -3.09
N TYR A 266 18.48 -3.79 -3.69
CA TYR A 266 19.51 -4.61 -4.33
C TYR A 266 20.27 -5.47 -3.30
N ASN A 267 20.42 -6.76 -3.58
CA ASN A 267 20.93 -7.81 -2.68
C ASN A 267 20.32 -7.78 -1.26
N GLY A 268 19.13 -7.20 -1.11
CA GLY A 268 18.49 -7.01 0.20
C GLY A 268 19.14 -5.94 1.07
N MET A 269 20.04 -5.11 0.53
CA MET A 269 20.67 -3.99 1.23
C MET A 269 19.74 -2.78 1.26
N GLU A 270 19.89 -1.95 2.29
CA GLU A 270 19.19 -0.67 2.40
C GLU A 270 19.78 0.34 1.41
N GLU A 271 18.91 0.95 0.60
CA GLU A 271 19.22 2.10 -0.26
C GLU A 271 18.97 3.40 0.51
N ASP A 272 19.95 4.29 0.50
CA ASP A 272 19.78 5.67 0.94
C ASP A 272 18.91 6.47 -0.03
N GLU A 273 17.90 7.17 0.46
CA GLU A 273 16.99 7.93 -0.40
C GLU A 273 17.65 9.14 -1.07
N GLU A 274 18.64 9.76 -0.43
CA GLU A 274 19.30 11.00 -0.92
C GLU A 274 20.43 10.69 -1.89
N THR A 275 21.33 9.79 -1.50
CA THR A 275 22.54 9.46 -2.28
C THR A 275 22.32 8.34 -3.30
N LYS A 276 21.26 7.52 -3.15
CA LYS A 276 21.02 6.29 -3.93
C LYS A 276 22.14 5.25 -3.77
N TRP A 277 22.89 5.35 -2.69
CA TRP A 277 23.91 4.37 -2.34
C TRP A 277 23.31 3.25 -1.51
N TYR A 278 23.96 2.09 -1.55
CA TYR A 278 23.58 0.96 -0.73
C TYR A 278 24.51 0.82 0.48
N PHE A 279 23.95 0.37 1.60
CA PHE A 279 24.68 0.03 2.82
C PHE A 279 24.74 -1.49 3.01
N PRO A 280 25.77 -2.18 2.48
CA PRO A 280 26.11 -3.53 2.93
C PRO A 280 26.39 -3.51 4.44
N GLU A 281 25.78 -4.46 5.16
CA GLU A 281 25.36 -4.37 6.58
C GLU A 281 26.35 -3.72 7.58
N GLU A 282 27.67 -3.81 7.40
CA GLU A 282 28.61 -3.49 8.49
C GLU A 282 29.82 -2.60 8.13
N PHE A 283 30.23 -2.41 6.87
CA PHE A 283 31.59 -1.91 6.60
C PHE A 283 31.77 -0.80 5.56
N ARG A 284 30.93 -0.71 4.53
CA ARG A 284 31.17 0.19 3.40
C ARG A 284 29.86 0.72 2.82
N THR A 285 29.95 1.82 2.08
CA THR A 285 28.88 2.31 1.21
C THR A 285 29.20 1.96 -0.23
N TYR A 286 28.20 1.50 -0.96
CA TYR A 286 28.32 1.08 -2.35
C TYR A 286 27.58 2.04 -3.27
N ASP A 287 28.27 2.55 -4.30
CA ASP A 287 27.66 3.37 -5.34
C ASP A 287 27.34 2.48 -6.56
N PRO A 288 26.04 2.18 -6.81
CA PRO A 288 25.62 1.35 -7.94
C PRO A 288 25.83 2.02 -9.30
N SER A 289 25.94 3.35 -9.36
CA SER A 289 26.17 4.08 -10.62
C SER A 289 27.60 3.89 -11.14
N LEU A 290 28.56 3.78 -10.22
CA LEU A 290 29.96 3.50 -10.51
C LEU A 290 30.27 2.00 -10.49
N GLY A 291 29.44 1.20 -9.83
CA GLY A 291 29.70 -0.22 -9.59
C GLY A 291 30.88 -0.45 -8.65
N ARG A 292 31.09 0.44 -7.66
CA ARG A 292 32.26 0.42 -6.76
C ARG A 292 31.89 0.80 -5.33
N PHE A 293 32.70 0.32 -4.39
CA PHE A 293 32.67 0.84 -3.03
C PHE A 293 33.24 2.26 -2.97
N MET A 294 32.74 3.06 -2.04
CA MET A 294 33.25 4.41 -1.78
C MET A 294 34.45 4.40 -0.81
N GLN A 295 34.63 3.31 -0.06
CA GLN A 295 35.74 3.10 0.85
C GLN A 295 36.62 1.92 0.39
N ILE A 296 37.88 1.95 0.81
CA ILE A 296 38.85 0.86 0.63
C ILE A 296 38.36 -0.38 1.40
N ASP A 297 38.46 -1.55 0.77
CA ASP A 297 38.21 -2.85 1.40
C ASP A 297 39.12 -3.05 2.61
N PRO A 298 38.57 -3.36 3.81
CA PRO A 298 39.37 -3.80 4.94
C PRO A 298 40.24 -5.02 4.62
N VAL A 299 39.79 -5.86 3.68
CA VAL A 299 40.51 -7.04 3.19
C VAL A 299 41.17 -6.70 1.85
N ILE A 300 42.46 -6.39 1.89
CA ILE A 300 43.22 -6.04 0.68
C ILE A 300 43.59 -7.30 -0.09
N LYS A 301 43.14 -7.37 -1.35
CA LYS A 301 43.51 -8.43 -2.29
C LYS A 301 44.54 -7.89 -3.28
N SER A 302 45.64 -8.60 -3.45
CA SER A 302 46.73 -8.17 -4.36
C SER A 302 46.35 -8.15 -5.85
N HIS A 303 45.28 -8.86 -6.22
CA HIS A 303 44.85 -9.06 -7.61
C HIS A 303 43.56 -8.33 -7.97
N GLU A 304 42.96 -7.57 -7.04
CA GLU A 304 41.70 -6.85 -7.22
C GLU A 304 41.87 -5.40 -6.76
N SER A 305 41.11 -4.48 -7.36
CA SER A 305 41.05 -3.11 -6.84
C SER A 305 40.40 -3.12 -5.45
N PRO A 306 40.92 -2.38 -4.46
CA PRO A 306 40.32 -2.32 -3.12
C PRO A 306 38.92 -1.66 -3.08
N TYR A 307 38.42 -1.17 -4.20
CA TYR A 307 37.08 -0.59 -4.33
C TYR A 307 36.15 -1.44 -5.22
N ALA A 308 36.63 -2.59 -5.71
CA ALA A 308 35.85 -3.41 -6.62
C ALA A 308 34.64 -4.03 -5.90
N TRP A 309 33.52 -4.05 -6.61
CA TRP A 309 32.29 -4.71 -6.16
C TRP A 309 32.20 -6.10 -6.76
N ASN A 310 32.01 -7.12 -5.93
CA ASN A 310 31.74 -8.50 -6.35
C ASN A 310 32.73 -9.04 -7.41
N THR A 311 34.02 -8.68 -7.35
CA THR A 311 35.03 -9.09 -8.36
C THR A 311 34.67 -8.70 -9.79
N ASN A 312 33.94 -7.60 -9.96
CA ASN A 312 33.34 -7.14 -11.22
C ASN A 312 32.35 -8.13 -11.86
N ASN A 313 31.87 -9.11 -11.11
CA ASN A 313 30.83 -10.03 -11.56
C ASN A 313 29.75 -10.20 -10.47
N PRO A 314 28.88 -9.19 -10.31
CA PRO A 314 27.83 -9.19 -9.29
C PRO A 314 26.75 -10.26 -9.48
N ILE A 315 26.72 -10.94 -10.64
CA ILE A 315 25.77 -12.01 -10.93
C ILE A 315 26.25 -13.34 -10.32
N LEU A 316 27.56 -13.61 -10.36
CA LEU A 316 28.11 -14.88 -9.86
C LEU A 316 28.63 -14.79 -8.42
N TYR A 317 29.11 -13.61 -8.00
CA TYR A 317 29.81 -13.45 -6.73
C TYR A 317 29.16 -12.37 -5.85
N PRO A 318 27.88 -12.54 -5.45
CA PRO A 318 27.27 -11.59 -4.53
C PRO A 318 28.06 -11.53 -3.21
N ASP A 319 28.37 -10.31 -2.76
CA ASP A 319 28.95 -10.02 -1.45
C ASP A 319 27.98 -9.21 -0.57
N PRO A 320 26.95 -9.85 0.02
CA PRO A 320 25.94 -9.14 0.83
C PRO A 320 26.51 -8.45 2.07
N LEU A 321 27.66 -8.91 2.56
CA LEU A 321 28.31 -8.41 3.78
C LEU A 321 29.37 -7.35 3.48
N GLY A 322 29.71 -7.15 2.20
CA GLY A 322 30.78 -6.24 1.77
C GLY A 322 32.16 -6.67 2.27
N SER A 323 32.35 -7.96 2.51
CA SER A 323 33.62 -8.59 2.91
C SER A 323 33.66 -9.98 2.29
N ASP A 324 34.64 -10.26 1.42
CA ASP A 324 34.70 -11.44 0.54
C ASP A 324 34.15 -12.72 1.19
N SER A 325 32.98 -13.11 0.69
CA SER A 325 32.15 -14.18 1.22
C SER A 325 32.76 -15.57 1.04
N THR A 326 33.82 -15.76 0.26
CA THR A 326 34.40 -17.10 0.05
C THR A 326 35.08 -17.61 1.31
N GLN A 327 35.89 -16.78 1.97
CA GLN A 327 36.58 -17.16 3.21
C GLN A 327 35.60 -17.31 4.38
N ARG A 328 34.62 -16.39 4.51
CA ARG A 328 33.62 -16.46 5.58
C ARG A 328 32.61 -17.60 5.36
N ALA A 329 32.15 -17.83 4.13
CA ALA A 329 31.26 -18.95 3.81
C ALA A 329 31.97 -20.31 3.96
N ASN A 330 33.26 -20.41 3.58
CA ASN A 330 34.05 -21.60 3.86
C ASN A 330 34.26 -21.80 5.37
N ALA A 331 34.55 -20.74 6.12
CA ALA A 331 34.69 -20.80 7.57
C ALA A 331 33.37 -21.21 8.26
N VAL A 332 32.23 -20.67 7.83
CA VAL A 332 30.90 -21.01 8.35
C VAL A 332 30.49 -22.44 7.94
N ALA A 333 30.78 -22.86 6.71
CA ALA A 333 30.50 -24.22 6.24
C ALA A 333 31.34 -25.26 6.98
N GLN A 334 32.61 -24.96 7.26
CA GLN A 334 33.46 -25.80 8.09
C GLN A 334 33.02 -25.80 9.55
N ALA A 335 32.64 -24.65 10.11
CA ALA A 335 32.10 -24.57 11.46
C ALA A 335 30.81 -25.41 11.60
N LYS A 336 29.92 -25.36 10.61
CA LYS A 336 28.73 -26.24 10.55
C LYS A 336 29.09 -27.71 10.45
N LYS A 337 30.02 -28.09 9.56
CA LYS A 337 30.54 -29.48 9.52
C LYS A 337 31.08 -29.93 10.87
N PHE A 338 31.80 -29.07 11.58
CA PHE A 338 32.35 -29.38 12.89
C PHE A 338 31.27 -29.56 13.97
N VAL A 339 30.18 -28.80 13.88
CA VAL A 339 28.98 -28.94 14.75
C VAL A 339 28.16 -30.18 14.41
N ASP A 340 28.06 -30.53 13.12
CA ASP A 340 27.24 -31.64 12.62
C ASP A 340 27.95 -33.00 12.74
N GLU A 341 29.29 -33.03 12.57
CA GLU A 341 30.14 -34.22 12.74
C GLU A 341 30.46 -34.52 14.21
N LYS A 342 29.66 -33.98 15.15
CA LYS A 342 29.75 -34.20 16.60
C LYS A 342 30.07 -35.66 16.95
N LYS A 343 31.35 -35.96 17.14
CA LYS A 343 31.77 -37.17 17.86
C LYS A 343 31.40 -36.96 19.32
N ALA A 344 30.56 -37.84 19.85
CA ALA A 344 30.25 -37.90 21.28
C ALA A 344 31.57 -38.02 22.07
N GLY A 345 32.03 -36.90 22.63
CA GLY A 345 33.33 -36.80 23.30
C GLY A 345 34.02 -35.42 23.21
N ASN A 346 33.70 -34.60 22.19
CA ASN A 346 34.28 -33.25 22.05
C ASN A 346 33.41 -32.17 22.71
N GLN A 347 33.06 -32.37 23.97
CA GLN A 347 32.54 -31.27 24.81
C GLN A 347 33.74 -30.50 25.36
N TYR A 348 33.94 -29.28 24.87
CA TYR A 348 34.66 -28.27 25.63
C TYR A 348 33.62 -27.53 26.46
N GLU A 349 33.58 -27.81 27.77
CA GLU A 349 32.97 -26.87 28.71
C GLU A 349 33.76 -25.54 28.60
N MET A 350 33.05 -24.41 28.52
CA MET A 350 33.65 -23.12 28.82
C MET A 350 34.09 -23.14 30.29
N GLY A 351 35.35 -23.50 30.53
CA GLY A 351 35.87 -23.69 31.86
C GLY A 351 37.03 -24.68 31.96
N GLY A 352 38.19 -24.28 31.41
CA GLY A 352 39.51 -24.67 31.93
C GLY A 352 40.13 -25.98 31.43
N LYS A 353 41.47 -26.05 31.46
CA LYS A 353 42.21 -27.31 31.61
C LYS A 353 43.60 -27.11 32.22
N GLY A 354 43.73 -27.28 33.52
CA GLY A 354 45.00 -27.49 34.23
C GLY A 354 44.68 -28.01 35.63
N ALA A 355 45.52 -28.83 36.24
CA ALA A 355 45.30 -29.32 37.60
C ALA A 355 44.99 -28.16 38.58
N PRO A 356 44.31 -28.41 39.72
CA PRO A 356 43.83 -27.34 40.60
C PRO A 356 44.97 -26.37 41.00
N GLY A 357 44.99 -25.16 40.41
CA GLY A 357 45.94 -24.09 40.75
C GLY A 357 46.63 -23.33 39.62
N GLU A 358 46.61 -23.77 38.34
CA GLU A 358 47.34 -23.07 37.26
C GLU A 358 46.50 -22.66 36.03
N LYS A 359 46.96 -21.63 35.30
CA LYS A 359 46.28 -20.99 34.14
C LYS A 359 46.67 -21.66 32.82
N VAL A 360 45.72 -21.81 31.87
CA VAL A 360 45.97 -22.39 30.54
C VAL A 360 45.17 -21.67 29.43
N ASP A 361 45.76 -21.64 28.23
CA ASP A 361 45.58 -20.69 27.12
C ASP A 361 44.56 -21.11 26.02
N CYS A 362 43.85 -20.12 25.47
CA CYS A 362 42.82 -20.21 24.42
C CYS A 362 43.38 -20.08 22.97
N SER A 363 44.68 -19.91 22.81
CA SER A 363 45.36 -19.60 21.55
C SER A 363 45.16 -20.63 20.42
N GLY A 364 44.88 -21.90 20.75
CA GLY A 364 44.66 -22.96 19.77
C GLY A 364 43.39 -22.81 18.92
N LEU A 365 42.33 -22.17 19.43
CA LEU A 365 41.07 -22.03 18.71
C LEU A 365 41.15 -20.89 17.67
N VAL A 366 41.79 -19.80 18.06
CA VAL A 366 42.09 -18.66 17.17
C VAL A 366 43.06 -19.09 16.08
N SER A 367 44.14 -19.80 16.42
CA SER A 367 45.13 -20.32 15.47
C SER A 367 44.50 -21.21 14.39
N ASN A 368 43.57 -22.09 14.77
CA ASN A 368 42.92 -22.98 13.81
C ASN A 368 41.92 -22.25 12.90
N CYS A 369 41.20 -21.23 13.39
CA CYS A 369 40.36 -20.37 12.56
C CYS A 369 41.19 -19.57 11.53
N VAL A 370 42.31 -18.99 11.97
CA VAL A 370 43.20 -18.17 11.12
C VAL A 370 43.87 -19.02 10.03
N LYS A 371 44.40 -20.19 10.39
CA LYS A 371 44.94 -21.18 9.42
C LYS A 371 43.90 -21.63 8.40
N SER A 372 42.67 -21.86 8.85
CA SER A 372 41.57 -22.29 7.96
C SER A 372 41.10 -21.16 7.04
N GLY A 373 41.35 -19.89 7.39
CA GLY A 373 41.17 -18.72 6.56
C GLY A 373 42.27 -18.53 5.50
N GLY A 374 43.32 -19.35 5.50
CA GLY A 374 44.45 -19.27 4.57
C GLY A 374 45.60 -18.36 5.03
N GLU A 375 45.56 -17.89 6.28
CA GLU A 375 46.63 -17.09 6.87
C GLU A 375 47.61 -17.94 7.70
N SER A 376 48.83 -17.44 7.87
CA SER A 376 49.87 -18.08 8.69
C SER A 376 49.49 -18.10 10.17
N ASP A 377 49.90 -19.16 10.88
CA ASP A 377 49.62 -19.33 12.31
C ASP A 377 50.10 -18.12 13.14
N PRO A 378 49.20 -17.40 13.84
CA PRO A 378 49.61 -16.30 14.69
C PRO A 378 50.46 -16.73 15.91
N ASN A 379 50.47 -18.04 16.26
CA ASN A 379 51.26 -18.57 17.38
C ASN A 379 52.54 -19.30 16.97
N HIS A 380 52.84 -19.41 15.67
CA HIS A 380 54.12 -19.95 15.18
C HIS A 380 54.72 -18.97 14.18
N GLY A 381 55.29 -17.88 14.70
CA GLY A 381 56.21 -17.05 13.93
C GLY A 381 57.53 -17.80 13.72
N ASP A 382 57.97 -17.90 12.46
CA ASP A 382 59.41 -17.87 12.18
C ASP A 382 59.94 -16.53 12.70
N GLU A 383 61.12 -16.53 13.32
CA GLU A 383 61.70 -15.47 14.17
C GLU A 383 61.95 -14.12 13.45
N SER A 384 61.36 -13.91 12.26
CA SER A 384 61.58 -12.77 11.38
C SER A 384 60.33 -11.93 11.05
N SER A 385 59.11 -12.31 11.46
CA SER A 385 57.87 -11.61 11.03
C SER A 385 57.26 -10.61 12.02
N GLY A 386 57.92 -10.32 13.15
CA GLY A 386 57.60 -9.14 13.97
C GLY A 386 56.31 -9.20 14.81
N VAL A 387 55.66 -10.35 14.96
CA VAL A 387 54.59 -10.55 15.95
C VAL A 387 55.14 -11.41 17.09
N LEU A 388 55.35 -10.78 18.25
CA LEU A 388 55.82 -11.46 19.46
C LEU A 388 54.75 -12.41 20.01
N ASN A 389 55.20 -13.57 20.45
CA ASN A 389 54.40 -14.63 21.05
C ASN A 389 53.58 -14.10 22.25
N ILE A 390 52.25 -14.30 22.24
CA ILE A 390 51.36 -13.88 23.33
C ILE A 390 51.71 -14.55 24.67
N GLU A 391 52.41 -15.69 24.68
CA GLU A 391 52.92 -16.29 25.91
C GLU A 391 54.01 -15.45 26.63
N SER A 392 54.53 -14.39 25.98
CA SER A 392 55.53 -13.49 26.56
C SER A 392 54.99 -12.14 27.04
N ASN A 393 53.67 -11.97 27.18
CA ASN A 393 53.04 -10.81 27.83
C ASN A 393 52.09 -11.19 28.97
#